data_AF-H9MA67-F1
#
_entry.id   AF-H9MA67-F1
#
_cell.length_a   1.000
_cell.length_b   1.000
_cell.length_c   1.000
_cell.angle_alpha   90.00
_cell.angle_beta   90.00
_cell.angle_gamma   90.00
#
_symmetry.space_group_name_H-M   'P 1'
#
loop_
_entity.id
_entity.type
_entity.pdbx_description
1 polymer ?
#
loop_
_entity_poly.entity_id
_entity_poly.type
_entity_poly.pdbx_seq_one_letter_code
_entity_poly.pdbx_strand_id
1 'polypeptide(L)'
;GWENSPRCQELAVYIVMLLTHRSLIQRKVMKQAGIIPALLELALLGTTLAQKRAMRILQWLRDDKQGAMMPVSGPVTARAWEPRRESSSPEKISEMEENKRAIKNMVKKSLQWNMDHIVKRADASSTCVDSSTRLKSL
;
A
#
# COMPACT_ATOMS: atom_id res chain seq x y z
N GLY A 1 -1.99 32.88 -25.00
CA GLY A 1 -0.54 32.76 -24.89
C GLY A 1 -0.10 31.38 -25.30
N TRP A 2 1.07 30.96 -24.85
CA TRP A 2 1.69 29.68 -25.21
C TRP A 2 0.95 28.52 -24.53
N GLU A 3 0.20 28.80 -23.45
CA GLU A 3 -0.64 27.84 -22.72
C GLU A 3 -1.76 27.21 -23.56
N ASN A 4 -2.20 27.87 -24.62
CA ASN A 4 -3.25 27.37 -25.52
C ASN A 4 -2.69 26.67 -26.75
N SER A 5 -1.36 26.61 -26.90
CA SER A 5 -0.75 25.88 -28.00
C SER A 5 -0.93 24.36 -27.77
N PRO A 6 -1.48 23.62 -28.73
CA PRO A 6 -1.75 22.19 -28.57
C PRO A 6 -0.47 21.41 -28.25
N ARG A 7 0.66 21.78 -28.88
CA ARG A 7 1.96 21.14 -28.66
C ARG A 7 2.49 21.38 -27.24
N CYS A 8 2.28 22.58 -26.70
CA CYS A 8 2.69 22.91 -25.33
C CYS A 8 1.86 22.11 -24.31
N GLN A 9 0.55 22.02 -24.51
CA GLN A 9 -0.35 21.24 -23.66
C GLN A 9 -0.01 19.74 -23.66
N GLU A 10 0.25 19.17 -24.85
CA GLU A 10 0.64 17.77 -25.00
C GLU A 10 1.95 17.41 -24.27
N LEU A 11 2.94 18.30 -24.32
CA LEU A 11 4.21 18.14 -23.61
C LEU A 11 4.03 18.31 -22.09
N ALA A 12 3.28 19.34 -21.67
CA ALA A 12 3.00 19.59 -20.26
C ALA A 12 2.29 18.39 -19.62
N VAL A 13 1.22 17.88 -20.24
CA VAL A 13 0.48 16.73 -19.71
C VAL A 13 1.34 15.46 -19.71
N TYR A 14 2.30 15.32 -20.63
CA TYR A 14 3.23 14.19 -20.63
C TYR A 14 4.18 14.21 -19.43
N ILE A 15 4.71 15.37 -19.07
CA ILE A 15 5.56 15.52 -17.87
C ILE A 15 4.73 15.16 -16.62
N VAL A 16 3.51 15.68 -16.52
CA VAL A 16 2.59 15.33 -15.43
C VAL A 16 2.31 13.82 -15.38
N MET A 17 2.13 13.18 -16.54
CA MET A 17 1.94 11.74 -16.65
C MET A 17 3.12 10.94 -16.07
N LEU A 18 4.34 11.33 -16.40
CA LEU A 18 5.55 10.67 -15.89
C LEU A 18 5.67 10.78 -14.36
N LEU A 19 5.42 11.97 -13.82
CA LEU A 19 5.46 12.23 -12.38
C LEU A 19 4.38 11.42 -11.64
N THR A 20 3.15 11.47 -12.15
CA THR A 20 2.00 10.74 -11.58
C THR A 20 2.24 9.23 -11.59
N HIS A 21 2.86 8.69 -12.64
CA HIS A 21 3.12 7.26 -12.74
C HIS A 21 4.09 6.75 -11.66
N ARG A 22 5.12 7.54 -11.33
CA ARG A 22 6.28 7.07 -10.53
C ARG A 22 6.15 7.32 -9.03
N SER A 23 5.41 8.32 -8.59
CA SER A 23 5.42 8.74 -7.18
C SER A 23 4.03 9.03 -6.59
N LEU A 24 3.67 8.29 -5.54
CA LEU A 24 2.45 8.55 -4.76
C LEU A 24 2.50 9.91 -4.02
N ILE A 25 3.69 10.33 -3.58
CA ILE A 25 3.88 11.64 -2.93
C ILE A 25 3.55 12.75 -3.93
N GLN A 26 4.02 12.62 -5.18
CA GLN A 26 3.70 13.59 -6.24
C GLN A 26 2.20 13.59 -6.57
N ARG A 27 1.53 12.43 -6.59
CA ARG A 27 0.05 12.39 -6.74
C ARG A 27 -0.65 13.21 -5.68
N LYS A 28 -0.25 13.06 -4.41
CA LYS A 28 -0.83 13.81 -3.29
C LYS A 28 -0.61 15.32 -3.43
N VAL A 29 0.62 15.73 -3.72
CA VAL A 29 0.97 17.15 -3.94
C VAL A 29 0.17 17.75 -5.09
N MET A 30 0.07 17.05 -6.22
CA MET A 30 -0.67 17.51 -7.40
C MET A 30 -2.17 17.65 -7.12
N LYS A 31 -2.76 16.74 -6.34
CA LYS A 31 -4.16 16.86 -5.90
C LYS A 31 -4.38 18.07 -5.00
N GLN A 32 -3.49 18.28 -4.04
CA GLN A 32 -3.55 19.44 -3.14
C GLN A 32 -3.39 20.74 -3.91
N ALA A 33 -2.56 20.74 -4.97
CA ALA A 33 -2.41 21.86 -5.90
C ALA A 33 -3.62 22.05 -6.85
N GLY A 34 -4.65 21.20 -6.77
CA GLY A 34 -5.87 21.36 -7.57
C GLY A 34 -5.70 21.01 -9.05
N ILE A 35 -4.89 20.00 -9.39
CA ILE A 35 -4.67 19.63 -10.80
C ILE A 35 -5.90 19.00 -11.49
N ILE A 36 -6.86 18.46 -10.71
CA ILE A 36 -7.95 17.62 -11.23
C ILE A 36 -8.87 18.39 -12.21
N PRO A 37 -9.35 19.62 -11.90
CA PRO A 37 -10.17 20.38 -12.84
C PRO A 37 -9.46 20.65 -14.18
N ALA A 38 -8.17 21.01 -14.16
CA ALA A 38 -7.40 21.25 -15.38
C ALA A 38 -7.25 19.98 -16.24
N LEU A 39 -7.07 18.82 -15.61
CA LEU A 39 -7.03 17.54 -16.33
C LEU A 39 -8.40 17.13 -16.89
N LEU A 40 -9.50 17.47 -16.21
CA LEU A 40 -10.85 17.23 -16.71
C LEU A 40 -11.15 18.11 -17.93
N GLU A 41 -10.79 19.39 -17.88
CA GLU A 41 -10.92 20.30 -19.01
C GLU A 41 -10.11 19.78 -20.21
N LEU A 42 -8.86 19.38 -20.00
CA LEU A 42 -8.00 18.85 -21.05
C LEU A 42 -8.51 17.50 -21.59
N ALA A 43 -9.15 16.67 -20.77
CA ALA A 43 -9.78 15.42 -21.20
C ALA A 43 -11.02 15.63 -22.08
N LEU A 44 -11.68 16.79 -21.97
CA LEU A 44 -12.87 17.14 -22.75
C LEU A 44 -12.51 17.94 -24.01
N LEU A 45 -11.59 18.89 -23.89
CA LEU A 45 -11.33 19.92 -24.91
C LEU A 45 -9.95 19.81 -25.57
N GLY A 46 -9.04 19.00 -25.02
CA GLY A 46 -7.68 18.86 -25.54
C GLY A 46 -7.60 18.10 -26.86
N THR A 47 -6.40 18.02 -27.44
CA THR A 47 -6.14 17.13 -28.58
C THR A 47 -6.33 15.67 -28.22
N THR A 48 -6.57 14.80 -29.19
CA THR A 48 -6.75 13.35 -28.96
C THR A 48 -5.62 12.73 -28.13
N LEU A 49 -4.38 13.20 -28.30
CA LEU A 49 -3.23 12.73 -27.53
C LEU A 49 -3.28 13.26 -26.08
N ALA A 50 -3.55 14.55 -25.90
CA ALA A 50 -3.68 15.17 -24.59
C ALA A 50 -4.83 14.55 -23.79
N GLN A 51 -5.98 14.30 -24.43
CA GLN A 51 -7.14 13.63 -23.83
C GLN A 51 -6.79 12.23 -23.32
N LYS A 52 -6.15 11.39 -24.15
CA LYS A 52 -5.72 10.03 -23.75
C LYS A 52 -4.81 10.06 -22.52
N ARG A 53 -3.86 11.00 -22.49
CA ARG A 53 -2.94 11.17 -21.34
C ARG A 53 -3.68 11.66 -20.11
N ALA A 54 -4.53 12.68 -20.23
CA ALA A 54 -5.32 13.24 -19.15
C ALA A 54 -6.23 12.19 -18.50
N MET A 55 -6.94 11.39 -19.31
CA MET A 55 -7.76 10.29 -18.81
C MET A 55 -6.94 9.26 -18.01
N ARG A 56 -5.74 8.92 -18.48
CA ARG A 56 -4.87 7.96 -17.77
C ARG A 56 -4.38 8.52 -16.43
N ILE A 57 -4.03 9.80 -16.39
CA ILE A 57 -3.62 10.49 -15.14
C ILE A 57 -4.80 10.51 -14.16
N LEU A 58 -6.00 10.87 -14.61
CA LEU A 58 -7.21 10.89 -13.79
C LEU A 58 -7.52 9.51 -13.18
N GLN A 59 -7.28 8.43 -13.92
CA GLN A 59 -7.40 7.07 -13.38
C GLN A 59 -6.41 6.84 -12.23
N TRP A 60 -5.13 7.17 -12.40
CA TRP A 60 -4.12 7.02 -11.34
C TRP A 60 -4.37 7.90 -10.11
N LEU A 61 -4.98 9.07 -10.31
CA LEU A 61 -5.37 9.95 -9.23
C LEU A 61 -6.67 9.49 -8.53
N ARG A 62 -7.43 8.52 -9.05
CA ARG A 62 -8.64 8.04 -8.37
C ARG A 62 -8.34 7.12 -7.17
N ASP A 63 -7.23 6.38 -7.23
CA ASP A 63 -7.01 5.19 -6.38
C ASP A 63 -6.55 5.49 -4.94
N ASP A 64 -6.31 6.75 -4.56
CA ASP A 64 -5.86 7.09 -3.19
C ASP A 64 -6.92 6.88 -2.09
N LYS A 65 -8.16 6.51 -2.43
CA LYS A 65 -9.17 6.14 -1.42
C LYS A 65 -8.83 4.85 -0.65
N GLN A 66 -7.85 4.06 -1.11
CA GLN A 66 -7.38 2.86 -0.41
C GLN A 66 -6.48 3.15 0.81
N GLY A 67 -6.13 4.42 1.06
CA GLY A 67 -5.43 4.84 2.28
C GLY A 67 -6.35 5.13 3.48
N ALA A 68 -7.67 5.12 3.28
CA ALA A 68 -8.61 5.27 4.39
C ALA A 68 -8.73 3.93 5.13
N MET A 69 -7.88 3.76 6.14
CA MET A 69 -7.98 2.84 7.28
C MET A 69 -9.29 2.03 7.29
N MET A 70 -9.28 0.85 6.67
CA MET A 70 -10.36 -0.12 6.85
C MET A 70 -10.41 -0.50 8.35
N PRO A 71 -11.60 -0.62 8.97
CA PRO A 71 -11.72 -1.05 10.35
C PRO A 71 -11.04 -2.42 10.53
N VAL A 72 -10.01 -2.47 11.37
CA VAL A 72 -9.13 -3.64 11.62
C VAL A 72 -9.83 -4.76 12.42
N SER A 73 -11.12 -4.62 12.74
CA SER A 73 -11.83 -5.52 13.66
C SER A 73 -12.84 -6.48 13.02
N GLY A 74 -12.84 -6.67 11.69
CA GLY A 74 -13.73 -7.63 11.02
C GLY A 74 -12.96 -8.72 10.26
N PRO A 75 -13.43 -9.98 10.22
CA PRO A 75 -12.86 -10.99 9.35
C PRO A 75 -13.03 -10.55 7.89
N VAL A 76 -11.91 -10.20 7.25
CA VAL A 76 -11.85 -9.86 5.84
C VAL A 76 -12.18 -11.12 5.04
N THR A 77 -13.43 -11.25 4.62
CA THR A 77 -13.84 -12.31 3.71
C THR A 77 -13.12 -12.11 2.39
N ALA A 78 -12.53 -13.19 1.87
CA ALA A 78 -11.55 -13.23 0.79
C ALA A 78 -12.00 -12.71 -0.59
N ARG A 79 -13.16 -12.03 -0.69
CA ARG A 79 -13.74 -11.51 -1.93
C ARG A 79 -13.59 -10.00 -2.14
N ALA A 80 -13.12 -9.23 -1.15
CA ALA A 80 -12.93 -7.79 -1.30
C ALA A 80 -11.55 -7.39 -1.89
N TRP A 81 -10.65 -8.36 -2.10
CA TRP A 81 -9.29 -8.14 -2.59
C TRP A 81 -9.09 -8.87 -3.94
N GLU A 82 -9.86 -8.55 -4.97
CA GLU A 82 -9.32 -8.84 -6.31
C GLU A 82 -8.50 -7.62 -6.74
N PRO A 83 -7.16 -7.70 -6.78
CA PRO A 83 -6.39 -6.67 -7.45
C PRO A 83 -6.78 -6.78 -8.93
N ARG A 84 -7.45 -5.74 -9.43
CA ARG A 84 -7.68 -5.56 -10.86
C ARG A 84 -6.34 -5.79 -11.56
N ARG A 85 -6.27 -6.79 -12.45
CA ARG A 85 -5.13 -7.06 -13.33
C ARG A 85 -4.91 -5.88 -14.28
N GLU A 86 -4.37 -4.79 -13.76
CA GLU A 86 -3.75 -3.77 -14.57
C GLU A 86 -2.33 -4.27 -14.85
N SER A 87 -1.96 -4.38 -16.12
CA SER A 87 -0.71 -4.91 -16.64
C SER A 87 0.54 -4.38 -15.91
N SER A 88 0.90 -5.01 -14.79
CA SER A 88 2.13 -4.77 -14.05
C SER A 88 3.25 -5.57 -14.70
N SER A 89 4.38 -4.91 -14.97
CA SER A 89 5.63 -5.56 -15.42
C SER A 89 5.93 -6.82 -14.61
N PRO A 90 6.41 -7.92 -15.22
CA PRO A 90 6.68 -9.20 -14.53
C PRO A 90 7.52 -9.05 -13.26
N GLU A 91 8.46 -8.11 -13.26
CA GLU A 91 9.36 -7.81 -12.13
C GLU A 91 8.59 -7.32 -10.90
N LYS A 92 7.60 -6.43 -11.08
CA LYS A 92 6.83 -5.84 -9.97
C LYS A 92 5.85 -6.83 -9.33
N ILE A 93 5.39 -7.81 -10.10
CA ILE A 93 4.58 -8.94 -9.59
C ILE A 93 5.47 -9.86 -8.75
N SER A 94 6.69 -10.14 -9.22
CA SER A 94 7.67 -10.97 -8.51
C SER A 94 8.05 -10.39 -7.16
N GLU A 95 8.38 -9.09 -7.12
CA GLU A 95 8.71 -8.37 -5.89
C GLU A 95 7.55 -8.36 -4.89
N MET A 96 6.31 -8.18 -5.36
CA MET A 96 5.13 -8.18 -4.50
C MET A 96 4.88 -9.56 -3.86
N GLU A 97 5.05 -10.64 -4.62
CA GLU A 97 4.93 -12.01 -4.09
C GLU A 97 6.09 -12.39 -3.16
N GLU A 98 7.29 -11.88 -3.42
CA GLU A 98 8.42 -12.01 -2.50
C GLU A 98 8.17 -11.31 -1.17
N ASN A 99 7.71 -10.05 -1.21
CA ASN A 99 7.35 -9.29 0.00
C ASN A 99 6.25 -10.01 0.80
N LYS A 100 5.23 -10.54 0.12
CA LYS A 100 4.15 -11.32 0.75
C LYS A 100 4.67 -12.59 1.43
N ARG A 101 5.62 -13.30 0.82
CA ARG A 101 6.28 -14.47 1.42
C ARG A 101 7.13 -14.08 2.62
N ALA A 102 7.91 -13.00 2.51
CA ALA A 102 8.74 -12.49 3.60
C ALA A 102 7.89 -12.13 4.84
N ILE A 103 6.78 -11.40 4.65
CA ILE A 103 5.86 -11.04 5.73
C ILE A 103 5.27 -12.30 6.39
N LYS A 104 4.79 -13.27 5.60
CA LYS A 104 4.26 -14.54 6.13
C LYS A 104 5.30 -15.29 6.98
N ASN A 105 6.54 -15.34 6.51
CA ASN A 105 7.63 -16.00 7.23
C ASN A 105 7.98 -15.29 8.53
N MET A 106 7.99 -13.96 8.53
CA MET A 106 8.25 -13.16 9.72
C MET A 106 7.16 -13.34 10.78
N VAL A 107 5.88 -13.28 10.38
CA VAL A 107 4.75 -13.51 11.29
C VAL A 107 4.82 -14.92 11.89
N LYS A 108 5.07 -15.94 11.07
CA LYS A 108 5.23 -17.32 11.54
C LYS A 108 6.36 -17.46 12.56
N LYS A 109 7.52 -16.86 12.29
CA LYS A 109 8.66 -16.88 13.22
C LYS A 109 8.36 -16.16 14.53
N SER A 110 7.70 -15.01 14.48
CA SER A 110 7.33 -14.25 15.69
C SER A 110 6.32 -15.01 16.55
N LEU A 111 5.32 -15.65 15.94
CA LEU A 111 4.36 -16.48 16.66
C LEU A 111 5.03 -17.67 17.33
N GLN A 112 5.89 -18.40 16.60
CA GLN A 112 6.64 -19.53 17.17
C GLN A 112 7.51 -19.07 18.33
N TRP A 113 8.27 -17.99 18.15
CA TRP A 113 9.15 -17.46 19.18
C TRP A 113 8.37 -17.04 20.44
N ASN A 114 7.21 -16.39 20.26
CA ASN A 114 6.34 -16.04 21.38
C ASN A 114 5.81 -17.27 22.12
N MET A 115 5.38 -18.32 21.41
CA MET A 115 4.93 -19.57 22.03
C MET A 115 6.05 -20.23 22.84
N ASP A 116 7.24 -20.36 22.25
CA ASP A 116 8.40 -20.97 22.91
C ASP A 116 8.78 -20.18 24.18
N HIS A 117 8.72 -18.84 24.12
CA HIS A 117 8.99 -18.00 25.28
C HIS A 117 7.93 -18.08 26.37
N ILE A 118 6.65 -18.22 26.00
CA ILE A 118 5.56 -18.41 26.97
C ILE A 118 5.75 -19.76 27.69
N VAL A 119 6.02 -20.84 26.94
CA VAL A 119 6.28 -22.18 27.52
C VAL A 119 7.48 -22.15 28.45
N LYS A 120 8.62 -21.57 28.03
CA LYS A 120 9.81 -21.44 28.88
C LYS A 120 9.54 -20.65 30.17
N ARG A 121 8.73 -19.59 30.12
CA ARG A 121 8.35 -18.84 31.33
C ARG A 121 7.45 -19.66 32.25
N ALA A 122 6.54 -20.46 31.70
CA ALA A 122 5.70 -21.36 32.47
C ALA A 122 6.54 -22.47 33.14
N ASP A 123 7.48 -23.07 32.43
CA ASP A 123 8.37 -24.11 32.96
C ASP A 123 9.36 -23.57 34.01
N ALA A 124 9.84 -22.33 33.85
CA ALA A 124 10.67 -21.69 34.88
C ALA A 124 9.87 -21.37 36.15
N SER A 125 8.55 -21.18 36.05
CA SER A 125 7.68 -20.95 37.21
C SER A 125 7.26 -22.23 37.93
N SER A 126 7.39 -23.41 37.31
CA SER A 126 7.08 -24.69 37.96
C SER A 126 8.26 -25.25 38.77
N THR A 127 9.51 -24.88 38.44
CA THR A 127 10.71 -25.36 39.14
C THR A 127 11.04 -24.61 40.44
N CYS A 128 10.40 -23.47 40.72
CA CYS A 128 10.63 -22.70 41.96
C CYS A 128 9.67 -23.05 43.11
N VAL A 129 8.69 -23.93 42.91
CA VAL A 129 7.66 -24.25 43.92
C VAL A 129 8.05 -25.44 44.82
N ASP A 130 9.06 -26.24 44.45
CA ASP A 130 9.36 -27.50 45.15
C ASP A 130 10.45 -27.42 46.24
N SER A 131 10.99 -26.23 46.55
CA SER A 131 12.02 -26.07 47.60
C SER A 131 11.50 -25.54 48.94
N SER A 132 10.18 -25.35 49.13
CA SER A 132 9.63 -24.65 50.31
C SER A 132 8.68 -25.48 51.21
N THR A 133 8.83 -26.81 51.30
CA THR A 133 8.00 -27.64 52.20
C THR A 133 8.76 -28.51 53.21
N ARG A 134 10.08 -28.37 53.36
CA ARG A 134 10.81 -29.00 54.48
C ARG A 134 11.48 -27.94 55.35
N LEU A 135 10.78 -27.47 56.39
CA LEU A 135 11.34 -27.02 57.68
C LEU A 135 10.24 -26.38 58.54
N LYS A 136 9.38 -27.20 59.16
CA LYS A 136 8.74 -26.90 60.46
C LYS A 136 8.55 -28.21 61.22
N SER A 137 9.63 -28.69 61.84
CA SER A 137 9.55 -29.53 63.03
C SER A 137 9.50 -28.60 64.25
N LEU A 138 8.43 -28.67 65.04
CA LEU A 138 8.38 -28.52 66.49
C LEU A 138 7.03 -29.07 66.96
#